data_AF-A0A7M3Y667-F1
#
_entry.id   AF-A0A7M3Y667-F1
#
_cell.length_a   1.000
_cell.length_b   1.000
_cell.length_c   1.000
_cell.angle_alpha   90.00
_cell.angle_beta   90.00
_cell.angle_gamma   90.00
#
_symmetry.space_group_name_H-M   'P 1'
#
loop_
_entity.id
_entity.type
_entity.pdbx_description
1 polymer ?
#
loop_
_entity_poly.entity_id
_entity_poly.type
_entity_poly.pdbx_seq_one_letter_code
_entity_poly.pdbx_strand_id
1 'polypeptide(L)'
;DSSVGRGSAALEAPDEVKGWSGMLDGLKRNQAIIVLEDGSGTSPVGASGLEAALADAEGATGLVFAGKVNDRIFELASGAGINNVLGKTVGEITLKSGVQAFSVKDL
;
A
#
# COMPACT_ATOMS: atom_id res chain seq x y z
N ASP A 1 3.09 -29.71 10.43
CA ASP A 1 3.69 -30.27 9.20
C ASP A 1 2.61 -30.23 8.13
N SER A 2 2.51 -29.16 7.34
CA SER A 2 3.34 -28.96 6.17
C SER A 2 3.14 -27.54 5.59
N SER A 3 4.20 -27.02 4.95
CA SER A 3 4.25 -25.80 4.12
C SER A 3 4.43 -24.44 4.81
N VAL A 4 5.60 -24.26 5.43
CA VAL A 4 6.27 -22.94 5.46
C VAL A 4 6.95 -22.73 4.10
N GLY A 5 6.35 -21.91 3.25
CA GLY A 5 6.87 -21.64 1.91
C GLY A 5 6.38 -20.29 1.40
N ARG A 6 7.33 -19.36 1.24
CA ARG A 6 7.23 -17.95 0.78
C ARG A 6 6.91 -16.97 1.92
N GLY A 7 7.80 -16.00 2.11
CA GLY A 7 7.90 -15.13 3.29
C GLY A 7 6.55 -14.66 3.83
N SER A 8 6.28 -14.99 5.08
CA SER A 8 5.00 -14.75 5.72
C SER A 8 4.67 -13.26 5.68
N ALA A 9 3.65 -12.89 4.92
CA ALA A 9 2.86 -11.71 5.21
C ALA A 9 2.51 -11.71 6.69
N ALA A 10 2.41 -10.54 7.32
CA ALA A 10 1.73 -10.47 8.61
C ALA A 10 0.37 -11.20 8.47
N LEU A 11 0.12 -12.17 9.36
CA LEU A 11 -1.09 -13.02 9.32
C LEU A 11 -2.38 -12.20 9.38
N GLU A 12 -2.26 -10.97 9.86
CA GLU A 12 -3.33 -10.00 10.00
C GLU A 12 -2.77 -8.60 9.74
N ALA A 13 -3.56 -7.74 9.09
CA ALA A 13 -3.16 -6.36 8.84
C ALA A 13 -3.12 -5.56 10.17
N PRO A 14 -2.13 -4.67 10.36
CA PRO A 14 -2.12 -3.74 11.48
C PRO A 14 -3.40 -2.88 11.52
N ASP A 15 -3.81 -2.46 12.71
CA ASP A 15 -5.05 -1.67 12.88
C ASP A 15 -5.04 -0.36 12.08
N GLU A 16 -3.86 0.26 11.95
CA GLU A 16 -3.66 1.42 11.05
C GLU A 16 -4.07 1.10 9.61
N VAL A 17 -3.60 -0.02 9.05
CA VAL A 17 -3.87 -0.44 7.67
C VAL A 17 -5.36 -0.79 7.50
N LYS A 18 -5.97 -1.44 8.50
CA LYS A 18 -7.41 -1.73 8.50
C LYS A 18 -8.24 -0.44 8.39
N GLY A 19 -7.81 0.61 9.09
CA GLY A 19 -8.44 1.94 9.04
C GLY A 19 -8.39 2.63 7.67
N TRP A 20 -7.49 2.22 6.79
CA TRP A 20 -7.35 2.82 5.46
C TRP A 20 -8.33 2.29 4.42
N SER A 21 -9.08 1.23 4.73
CA SER A 21 -10.08 0.63 3.83
C SER A 21 -11.06 1.67 3.27
N GLY A 22 -11.55 2.58 4.10
CA GLY A 22 -12.46 3.66 3.67
C GLY A 22 -11.85 4.66 2.69
N MET A 23 -10.52 4.84 2.69
CA MET A 23 -9.83 5.68 1.70
C MET A 23 -9.85 5.05 0.30
N LEU A 24 -9.91 3.71 0.22
CA LEU A 24 -9.92 2.97 -1.04
C LEU A 24 -11.26 3.10 -1.79
N ASP A 25 -12.38 3.18 -1.06
CA ASP A 25 -13.73 3.16 -1.64
C ASP A 25 -14.04 4.36 -2.54
N GLY A 26 -13.39 5.51 -2.29
CA GLY A 26 -13.55 6.73 -3.09
C GLY A 26 -12.70 6.80 -4.36
N LEU A 27 -11.83 5.80 -4.60
CA LEU A 27 -10.81 5.89 -5.64
C LEU A 27 -11.25 5.30 -6.98
N LYS A 28 -10.89 6.00 -8.06
CA LYS A 28 -10.95 5.42 -9.41
C LYS A 28 -9.82 4.40 -9.57
N ARG A 29 -9.99 3.50 -10.53
CA ARG A 29 -9.00 2.48 -10.86
C ARG A 29 -7.60 3.09 -11.06
N ASN A 30 -6.60 2.45 -10.46
CA ASN A 30 -5.19 2.83 -10.50
C ASN A 30 -4.89 4.23 -9.91
N GLN A 31 -5.78 4.78 -9.09
CA GLN A 31 -5.44 5.91 -8.22
C GLN A 31 -4.84 5.42 -6.91
N ALA A 32 -4.14 6.32 -6.24
CA ALA A 32 -3.58 6.11 -4.92
C ALA A 32 -3.81 7.29 -3.99
N ILE A 33 -3.78 7.03 -2.69
CA ILE A 33 -3.70 8.03 -1.62
C ILE A 33 -2.45 7.72 -0.82
N ILE A 34 -1.65 8.75 -0.55
CA ILE A 34 -0.49 8.65 0.35
C ILE A 34 -1.01 8.94 1.75
N VAL A 35 -0.72 8.05 2.70
CA VAL A 35 -1.07 8.22 4.11
C VAL A 35 0.12 8.86 4.81
N LEU A 36 -0.14 9.92 5.57
CA LEU A 36 0.87 10.68 6.30
C LEU A 36 0.99 10.21 7.76
N GLU A 37 2.01 10.70 8.46
CA GLU A 37 2.27 10.39 9.88
C GLU A 37 1.09 10.69 10.82
N ASP A 38 0.25 11.67 10.48
CA ASP A 38 -0.95 12.01 11.27
C ASP A 38 -2.16 11.10 10.98
N GLY A 39 -1.99 10.12 10.10
CA GLY A 39 -3.03 9.19 9.65
C GLY A 39 -3.97 9.76 8.60
N SER A 40 -3.79 11.02 8.17
CA SER A 40 -4.56 11.61 7.07
C SER A 40 -4.10 11.07 5.71
N GLY A 41 -5.01 11.11 4.74
CA GLY A 41 -4.73 10.77 3.35
C GLY A 41 -4.62 12.02 2.48
N THR A 42 -3.65 12.03 1.56
CA THR A 42 -3.55 13.06 0.52
C THR A 42 -4.71 12.99 -0.49
N SER A 43 -4.79 13.98 -1.37
CA SER A 43 -5.72 13.92 -2.50
C SER A 43 -5.39 12.76 -3.45
N PRO A 44 -6.39 12.10 -4.08
CA PRO A 44 -6.15 11.00 -5.00
C PRO A 44 -5.18 11.33 -6.14
N VAL A 45 -4.11 10.56 -6.26
CA VAL A 45 -3.10 10.70 -7.33
C VAL A 45 -3.23 9.54 -8.32
N GLY A 46 -3.14 9.82 -9.61
CA GLY A 46 -3.10 8.76 -10.62
C GLY A 46 -1.73 8.05 -10.65
N ALA A 47 -1.69 6.79 -11.09
CA ALA A 47 -0.44 6.01 -11.18
C ALA A 47 0.72 6.72 -11.90
N SER A 48 0.46 7.56 -12.92
CA SER A 48 1.49 8.32 -13.64
C SER A 48 2.11 9.45 -12.83
N GLY A 49 1.38 10.02 -11.87
CA GLY A 49 1.86 11.11 -11.01
C GLY A 49 2.29 10.65 -9.62
N LEU A 50 2.13 9.35 -9.31
CA LEU A 50 2.38 8.82 -7.98
C LEU A 50 3.84 8.96 -7.55
N GLU A 51 4.79 8.75 -8.47
CA GLU A 51 6.21 8.90 -8.17
C GLU A 51 6.58 10.32 -7.74
N ALA A 52 6.10 11.32 -8.48
CA ALA A 52 6.32 12.73 -8.13
C ALA A 52 5.63 13.08 -6.81
N ALA A 53 4.39 12.65 -6.62
CA ALA A 53 3.65 12.90 -5.38
C ALA A 53 4.32 12.25 -4.16
N LEU A 54 4.93 11.08 -4.30
CA LEU A 54 5.69 10.43 -3.23
C LEU A 54 7.01 11.15 -2.93
N ALA A 55 7.69 11.67 -3.96
CA ALA A 55 8.91 12.45 -3.78
C ALA A 55 8.65 13.80 -3.09
N ASP A 56 7.48 14.40 -3.34
CA ASP A 56 7.05 15.67 -2.75
C ASP A 56 6.36 15.49 -1.37
N ALA A 57 5.97 14.27 -1.01
CA ALA A 57 5.28 13.99 0.24
C ALA A 57 6.26 13.87 1.41
N GLU A 58 6.21 14.84 2.32
CA GLU A 58 6.91 14.75 3.60
C GLU A 58 6.08 13.92 4.60
N GLY A 59 6.74 13.00 5.33
CA GLY A 59 6.08 12.18 6.35
C GLY A 59 5.14 11.10 5.80
N ALA A 60 5.42 10.54 4.63
CA ALA A 60 4.64 9.43 4.09
C ALA A 60 4.90 8.13 4.89
N THR A 61 3.84 7.53 5.42
CA THR A 61 3.91 6.29 6.23
C THR A 61 3.20 5.11 5.58
N GLY A 62 2.24 5.39 4.70
CA GLY A 62 1.40 4.38 4.07
C GLY A 62 1.00 4.74 2.64
N LEU A 63 0.55 3.73 1.89
CA LEU A 63 0.02 3.92 0.54
C LEU A 63 -1.25 3.10 0.35
N VAL A 64 -2.33 3.75 -0.06
CA VAL A 64 -3.58 3.09 -0.47
C VAL A 64 -3.65 3.11 -1.99
N PHE A 65 -3.84 1.95 -2.63
CA PHE A 65 -3.84 1.84 -4.10
C PHE A 65 -5.06 1.09 -4.63
N ALA A 66 -5.84 1.77 -5.48
CA ALA A 66 -7.03 1.26 -6.14
C ALA A 66 -6.72 0.34 -7.34
N GLY A 67 -5.87 -0.66 -7.11
CA GLY A 67 -5.45 -1.64 -8.10
C GLY A 67 -4.78 -2.85 -7.47
N LYS A 68 -4.18 -3.68 -8.33
CA LYS A 68 -3.35 -4.80 -7.89
C LYS A 68 -1.97 -4.28 -7.50
N VAL A 69 -1.52 -4.57 -6.28
CA VAL A 69 -0.14 -4.27 -5.87
C VAL A 69 0.82 -5.10 -6.74
N ASN A 70 1.69 -4.41 -7.47
CA ASN A 70 2.68 -4.99 -8.36
C ASN A 70 4.08 -4.48 -8.00
N ASP A 71 5.09 -4.97 -8.71
CA ASP A 71 6.49 -4.61 -8.47
C ASP A 71 6.74 -3.10 -8.46
N ARG A 72 6.10 -2.36 -9.37
CA ARG A 72 6.23 -0.91 -9.43
C ARG A 72 5.69 -0.22 -8.17
N ILE A 73 4.58 -0.69 -7.60
CA ILE A 73 4.03 -0.13 -6.37
C ILE A 73 4.98 -0.40 -5.19
N PHE A 74 5.55 -1.61 -5.11
CA PHE A 74 6.55 -1.92 -4.09
C PHE A 74 7.79 -1.04 -4.19
N GLU A 75 8.31 -0.83 -5.40
CA GLU A 75 9.46 0.04 -5.65
C GLU A 75 9.18 1.49 -5.26
N LEU A 76 8.01 2.02 -5.64
CA LEU A 76 7.61 3.39 -5.31
C LEU A 76 7.46 3.59 -3.80
N ALA A 77 6.77 2.67 -3.11
CA ALA A 77 6.60 2.74 -1.67
C ALA A 77 7.95 2.62 -0.94
N SER A 78 8.78 1.66 -1.32
CA SER A 78 10.10 1.45 -0.73
C SER A 78 11.01 2.68 -0.92
N GLY A 79 11.01 3.26 -2.13
CA GLY A 79 11.78 4.47 -2.42
C GLY A 79 11.32 5.70 -1.64
N ALA A 80 10.05 5.74 -1.25
CA ALA A 80 9.48 6.78 -0.39
C ALA A 80 9.60 6.48 1.12
N GLY A 81 10.22 5.37 1.51
CA GLY A 81 10.33 4.96 2.92
C GLY A 81 9.03 4.40 3.52
N ILE A 82 8.02 4.13 2.70
CA ILE A 82 6.73 3.57 3.11
C ILE A 82 6.88 2.06 3.32
N ASN A 83 6.45 1.57 4.48
CA ASN A 83 6.54 0.15 4.83
C ASN A 83 5.26 -0.63 4.56
N ASN A 84 4.11 0.05 4.43
CA ASN A 84 2.80 -0.61 4.32
C ASN A 84 2.00 -0.09 3.12
N VAL A 85 1.44 -1.02 2.34
CA VAL A 85 0.58 -0.72 1.18
C VAL A 85 -0.74 -1.46 1.31
N LEU A 86 -1.87 -0.75 1.25
CA LEU A 86 -3.19 -1.34 1.11
C LEU A 86 -3.63 -1.30 -0.36
N GLY A 87 -3.77 -2.46 -0.99
CA GLY A 87 -4.28 -2.58 -2.34
C GLY A 87 -5.70 -3.12 -2.41
N LYS A 88 -6.36 -2.93 -3.56
CA LYS A 88 -7.61 -3.63 -3.87
C LYS A 88 -7.42 -5.15 -3.94
N THR A 89 -6.27 -5.57 -4.44
CA THR A 89 -5.82 -6.98 -4.45
C THR A 89 -4.30 -7.02 -4.37
N VAL A 90 -3.75 -8.10 -3.83
CA VAL A 90 -2.31 -8.37 -3.84
C VAL A 90 -1.97 -9.52 -4.81
N GLY A 91 -0.71 -9.59 -5.23
CA GLY A 91 -0.19 -10.74 -5.98
C GLY A 91 0.22 -11.89 -5.05
N GLU A 92 0.94 -12.87 -5.61
CA GLU A 92 1.56 -13.93 -4.80
C GLU A 92 2.65 -13.39 -3.87
N ILE A 93 3.26 -12.27 -4.26
CA ILE A 93 4.25 -11.55 -3.45
C ILE A 93 3.51 -10.48 -2.67
N THR A 94 3.57 -10.61 -1.34
CA THR A 94 2.97 -9.68 -0.39
C THR A 94 4.01 -8.91 0.39
N LEU A 95 5.27 -9.36 0.43
CA LEU A 95 6.38 -8.65 1.05
C LEU A 95 7.52 -8.50 0.04
N LYS A 96 7.92 -7.26 -0.26
CA LYS A 96 9.04 -6.97 -1.17
C LYS A 96 9.73 -5.67 -0.77
N SER A 97 11.07 -5.69 -0.75
CA SER A 97 11.89 -4.49 -0.48
C SER A 97 11.54 -3.76 0.84
N GLY A 98 11.18 -4.53 1.88
CA GLY A 98 10.76 -3.98 3.18
C GLY A 98 9.31 -3.50 3.24
N VAL A 99 8.59 -3.56 2.11
CA VAL A 99 7.20 -3.11 2.00
C VAL A 99 6.25 -4.30 2.09
N GLN A 100 5.35 -4.28 3.06
CA GLN A 100 4.27 -5.23 3.22
C GLN A 100 3.01 -4.72 2.50
N ALA A 101 2.45 -5.56 1.64
CA ALA A 101 1.20 -5.34 0.96
C ALA A 101 0.07 -6.13 1.61
N PHE A 102 -1.08 -5.47 1.75
CA PHE A 102 -2.33 -6.02 2.23
C PHE A 102 -3.40 -5.83 1.16
N SER A 103 -4.36 -6.74 1.12
CA SER A 103 -5.51 -6.64 0.24
C SER A 103 -6.73 -6.28 1.08
N VAL A 104 -7.53 -5.33 0.61
CA VAL A 104 -8.77 -4.91 1.28
C VAL A 104 -9.74 -6.08 1.52
N LYS A 105 -9.62 -7.16 0.74
CA LYS A 105 -10.45 -8.37 0.89
C LYS A 105 -10.06 -9.24 2.07
N ASP A 106 -8.83 -9.05 2.57
CA ASP A 106 -8.22 -9.86 3.62
C ASP A 106 -8.11 -9.08 4.94
N LEU A 107 -8.79 -7.92 5.03
CA LEU A 107 -8.89 -7.08 6.23
C LEU A 107 -10.01 -7.54 7.16
#